data_AF-A0A7J6X557-F1
#
_entry.id   AF-A0A7J6X557-F1
#
_cell.length_a   1.000
_cell.length_b   1.000
_cell.length_c   1.000
_cell.angle_alpha   90.00
_cell.angle_beta   90.00
_cell.angle_gamma   90.00
#
_symmetry.space_group_name_H-M   'P 1'
#
loop_
_entity.id
_entity.type
_entity.pdbx_description
1 polymer ?
#
loop_
_entity_poly.entity_id
_entity_poly.type
_entity_poly.pdbx_seq_one_letter_code
_entity_poly.pdbx_strand_id
1 'polypeptide(L)' 'MDIGKKCEAYCLNDLVAHGEIVEVDPNALVHNVPVGEGNYKIMIGMGVDRGTPLFKWNSQVTVFEDVVGGYTIWPKI' A
#
# COMPACT_ATOMS: atom_id res chain seq x y z
N MET A 1 -16.39 -0.84 9.26
CA MET A 1 -15.01 -0.44 9.58
C MET A 1 -14.09 -1.26 8.69
N ASP A 2 -13.17 -0.63 7.96
CA ASP A 2 -12.33 -1.32 6.96
C ASP A 2 -10.97 -1.77 7.50
N ILE A 3 -10.55 -1.21 8.63
CA ILE A 3 -9.33 -1.64 9.35
C ILE A 3 -9.44 -3.12 9.72
N GLY A 4 -8.37 -3.87 9.50
CA GLY A 4 -8.27 -5.32 9.72
C GLY A 4 -8.74 -6.17 8.54
N LYS A 5 -9.27 -5.56 7.47
CA LYS A 5 -9.66 -6.31 6.27
C LYS A 5 -8.45 -6.64 5.42
N LYS A 6 -8.38 -7.89 4.98
CA LYS A 6 -7.47 -8.32 3.92
C LYS A 6 -7.83 -7.61 2.61
N CYS A 7 -6.81 -7.25 1.85
CA CYS A 7 -6.96 -6.58 0.56
C CYS A 7 -5.93 -7.07 -0.44
N GLU A 8 -6.21 -6.79 -1.71
CA GLU A 8 -5.34 -7.08 -2.85
C GLU A 8 -4.96 -5.77 -3.52
N ALA A 9 -3.68 -5.63 -3.85
CA ALA A 9 -3.15 -4.48 -4.56
C ALA A 9 -2.98 -4.85 -6.04
N TYR A 10 -3.53 -4.02 -6.93
CA TYR A 10 -3.51 -4.22 -8.38
C TYR A 10 -2.83 -3.08 -9.15
N CYS A 11 -1.80 -3.38 -9.95
CA CYS A 11 -1.23 -2.42 -10.90
C CYS A 11 -1.74 -2.77 -12.30
N LEU A 12 -2.47 -1.86 -12.96
CA LEU A 12 -2.99 -2.08 -14.33
C LEU A 12 -3.76 -3.41 -14.50
N ASN A 13 -4.51 -3.83 -13.48
CA ASN A 13 -5.24 -5.10 -13.36
C ASN A 13 -4.40 -6.34 -13.02
N ASP A 14 -3.07 -6.21 -12.90
CA ASP A 14 -2.22 -7.30 -12.41
C ASP A 14 -2.14 -7.26 -10.89
N LEU A 15 -2.35 -8.40 -10.25
CA LEU A 15 -2.19 -8.56 -8.81
C LEU A 15 -0.71 -8.46 -8.45
N VAL A 16 -0.35 -7.48 -7.62
CA VAL A 16 1.05 -7.17 -7.30
C VAL A 16 1.37 -7.43 -5.84
N ALA A 17 0.38 -7.41 -4.95
CA ALA A 17 0.56 -7.79 -3.55
C ALA A 17 -0.74 -8.16 -2.84
N HIS A 18 -0.59 -8.94 -1.76
CA HIS A 18 -1.62 -9.13 -0.74
C HIS A 18 -1.26 -8.33 0.51
N GLY A 19 -2.28 -7.74 1.13
CA GLY A 19 -2.09 -6.93 2.33
C GLY A 19 -3.29 -6.90 3.24
N GLU A 20 -3.22 -6.00 4.21
CA GLU A 20 -4.25 -5.73 5.20
C GLU A 20 -4.38 -4.22 5.42
N ILE A 21 -5.61 -3.71 5.49
CA ILE A 21 -5.87 -2.31 5.79
C ILE A 21 -5.58 -2.06 7.27
N VAL A 22 -4.67 -1.15 7.57
CA VAL A 22 -4.28 -0.84 8.96
C VAL A 22 -4.67 0.58 9.39
N GLU A 23 -4.92 1.50 8.46
CA GLU A 23 -5.34 2.87 8.77
C GLU A 23 -6.13 3.48 7.59
N VAL A 24 -7.10 4.33 7.92
CA VAL A 24 -7.99 5.03 6.98
C VAL A 24 -7.98 6.55 7.13
N ASP A 25 -7.32 7.09 8.17
CA ASP A 25 -7.13 8.54 8.36
C ASP A 25 -6.27 9.13 7.22
N PRO A 26 -6.77 10.10 6.45
CA PRO A 26 -6.01 10.74 5.38
C PRO A 26 -4.74 11.47 5.86
N ASN A 27 -4.67 11.85 7.13
CA ASN A 27 -3.52 12.54 7.72
C ASN A 27 -2.44 11.58 8.24
N ALA A 28 -2.74 10.28 8.32
CA ALA A 28 -1.75 9.30 8.73
C ALA A 28 -0.58 9.27 7.74
N LEU A 29 0.62 9.00 8.26
CA LEU A 29 1.84 8.99 7.47
C LEU A 29 2.28 7.56 7.13
N VAL A 30 2.71 7.42 5.88
CA VAL A 30 3.44 6.26 5.37
C VAL A 30 4.72 6.79 4.75
N HIS A 31 5.86 6.46 5.38
CA HIS A 31 7.17 6.99 4.95
C HIS A 31 7.17 8.52 4.76
N ASN A 32 6.63 9.25 5.75
CA ASN A 32 6.47 10.71 5.75
C ASN A 32 5.57 11.29 4.65
N VAL A 33 4.84 10.46 3.92
CA VAL A 33 3.83 10.88 2.95
C VAL A 33 2.44 10.68 3.56
N PRO A 34 1.57 11.70 3.56
CA PRO A 34 0.18 11.52 3.96
C PRO A 34 -0.55 10.51 3.07
N VAL A 35 -1.34 9.65 3.69
CA VAL A 35 -2.22 8.69 3.00
C VAL A 35 -3.08 9.44 1.97
N GLY A 36 -3.72 10.52 2.39
CA GLY A 36 -4.60 11.35 1.57
C GLY A 36 -6.00 10.76 1.43
N GLU A 37 -6.96 11.62 1.09
CA GLU A 37 -8.36 11.21 0.91
C GLU A 37 -8.51 10.13 -0.16
N GLY A 38 -9.44 9.20 0.05
CA GLY A 38 -9.68 8.12 -0.91
C GLY A 38 -8.57 7.07 -0.97
N ASN A 39 -7.67 7.02 0.02
CA ASN A 39 -6.63 6.00 0.14
C ASN A 39 -6.69 5.27 1.49
N TYR A 40 -5.98 4.16 1.55
CA TYR A 40 -5.70 3.37 2.73
C TYR A 40 -4.20 3.28 2.97
N LYS A 41 -3.79 3.19 4.24
CA LYS A 41 -2.51 2.60 4.59
C LYS A 41 -2.73 1.10 4.69
N ILE A 42 -1.97 0.35 3.90
CA ILE A 42 -2.01 -1.12 3.92
C ILE A 42 -0.65 -1.66 4.38
N MET A 43 -0.68 -2.72 5.17
CA MET A 43 0.50 -3.53 5.45
C MET A 43 0.63 -4.59 4.35
N ILE A 44 1.80 -4.69 3.73
CA ILE A 44 2.05 -5.70 2.69
C ILE A 44 2.52 -6.99 3.36
N GLY A 45 1.70 -8.03 3.27
CA GLY A 45 2.05 -9.36 3.77
C GLY A 45 2.90 -10.15 2.78
N MET A 46 2.58 -10.05 1.48
CA MET A 46 3.27 -10.79 0.43
C MET A 46 3.24 -10.00 -0.88
N GLY A 47 4.42 -9.77 -1.48
CA GLY A 47 4.54 -9.25 -2.85
C GLY A 47 4.45 -10.38 -3.88
N VAL A 48 3.58 -10.23 -4.87
CA VAL A 48 3.40 -11.16 -6.01
C VAL A 48 4.34 -10.75 -7.16
N ASP A 49 4.35 -9.46 -7.51
CA ASP A 49 5.34 -8.87 -8.41
C ASP A 49 6.14 -7.81 -7.66
N ARG A 50 7.38 -8.17 -7.32
CA ARG A 50 8.27 -7.38 -6.49
C ARG A 50 8.85 -6.17 -7.21
N GLY A 51 8.96 -6.22 -8.54
CA GLY A 51 9.51 -5.13 -9.36
C GLY A 51 8.51 -4.02 -9.67
N THR A 52 7.24 -4.23 -9.32
CA THR A 52 6.19 -3.25 -9.61
C THR A 52 6.39 -1.95 -8.83
N PRO A 53 6.30 -0.79 -9.51
CA PRO A 53 6.34 0.51 -8.84
C PRO A 53 5.21 0.70 -7.83
N LEU A 54 5.51 1.40 -6.73
CA LEU A 54 4.48 1.78 -5.75
C LEU A 54 3.50 2.82 -6.31
N PHE A 55 2.24 2.75 -5.89
CA PHE A 55 1.22 3.74 -6.23
C PHE A 55 1.63 5.17 -5.80
N LYS A 56 2.21 5.29 -4.60
CA LYS A 56 2.89 6.49 -4.12
C LYS A 56 4.32 6.14 -3.71
N TRP A 57 5.24 6.29 -4.65
CA TRP A 57 6.68 6.25 -4.38
C TRP A 57 7.18 7.49 -3.63
N ASN A 58 8.34 7.35 -2.99
CA ASN A 58 9.15 8.46 -2.51
C ASN A 58 10.64 8.17 -2.78
N SER A 59 11.53 9.03 -2.30
CA SER A 59 12.99 8.89 -2.54
C SER A 59 13.63 7.67 -1.89
N GLN A 60 12.93 6.97 -0.99
CA GLN A 60 13.44 5.82 -0.24
C GLN A 60 12.77 4.49 -0.64
N VAL A 61 11.56 4.55 -1.20
CA VAL A 61 10.73 3.37 -1.42
C VAL A 61 10.08 3.50 -2.78
N THR A 62 10.46 2.62 -3.71
CA THR A 62 10.12 2.76 -5.13
C THR A 62 9.37 1.57 -5.69
N VAL A 63 9.63 0.36 -5.17
CA VAL A 63 9.02 -0.88 -5.64
C VAL A 63 8.37 -1.64 -4.48
N PHE A 64 7.49 -2.60 -4.81
CA PHE A 64 6.83 -3.43 -3.80
C PHE A 64 7.80 -4.26 -2.96
N GLU A 65 8.95 -4.66 -3.50
CA GLU A 65 9.99 -5.37 -2.73
C GLU A 65 10.42 -4.60 -1.48
N ASP A 66 10.54 -3.28 -1.57
CA ASP A 66 11.01 -2.42 -0.49
C ASP A 66 10.03 -2.35 0.70
N VAL A 67 8.76 -2.70 0.46
CA VAL A 67 7.66 -2.59 1.45
C VAL A 67 7.08 -3.93 1.89
N VAL A 68 7.62 -5.08 1.44
CA VAL A 68 7.16 -6.38 1.94
C VAL A 68 7.44 -6.49 3.44
N GLY A 69 6.40 -6.76 4.25
CA GLY A 69 6.45 -6.70 5.71
C GLY A 69 6.35 -5.29 6.29
N GLY A 70 6.27 -4.26 5.44
CA GLY A 70 6.11 -2.86 5.79
C GLY A 70 4.74 -2.31 5.37
N TYR A 71 4.70 -1.00 5.12
CA TYR A 71 3.46 -0.29 4.81
C TYR A 71 3.55 0.45 3.47
N THR A 72 2.43 0.55 2.77
CA THR A 72 2.29 1.41 1.59
C THR A 72 0.93 2.10 1.57
N ILE A 73 0.80 3.09 0.70
CA ILE A 73 -0.46 3.78 0.45
C ILE A 73 -1.12 3.13 -0.77
N TRP A 74 -2.40 2.82 -0.65
CA TRP A 74 -3.16 2.22 -1.75
C TRP A 74 -4.54 2.88 -1.91
N PRO A 75 -5.03 3.09 -3.14
CA PRO A 75 -6.36 3.65 -3.35
C PRO A 75 -7.45 2.75 -2.79
N LYS A 76 -8.53 3.36 -2.31
CA LYS A 76 -9.76 2.63 -1.97
C LYS A 76 -10.36 2.05 -3.24
N ILE A 77 -10.74 0.77 -3.19
CA ILE A 77 -11.47 0.07 -4.24
C ILE A 77 -12.96 0.38 -4.09
#